data_AF-A0A2X0QH18-F1
#
_entry.id   AF-A0A2X0QH18-F1
#
_cell.length_a   1.000
_cell.length_b   1.000
_cell.length_c   1.000
_cell.angle_alpha   90.00
_cell.angle_beta   90.00
_cell.angle_gamma   90.00
#
_symmetry.space_group_name_H-M   'P 1'
#
loop_
_entity.id
_entity.type
_entity.pdbx_description
1 polymer ?
#
loop_
_entity_poly.entity_id
_entity_poly.type
_entity_poly.pdbx_seq_one_letter_code
_entity_poly.pdbx_strand_id
1 'polypeptide(L)'
;MSKKNILISTVVLFIAIGSLAYFMFILPPKTSYIKMHKLAATEESSAHMMGFDYKLNKNDMTKKAIALTLEHYTKGEYIKSFEPVIITVSEANYFTISVSPVEKNRVYLSVRNQYTTSSWEPSFVEHKHQMASMIDNVVTGKTSLSEKEVVIGYLNIVTSTQGMLDSSVDQNRKLVKEADGKTKQSLAKFDELYVFKAKLIDDKINK
;
A
#
# COMPACT_ATOMS: atom_id res chain seq x y z
N MET A 1 -3.01 5.71 52.95
CA MET A 1 -2.53 6.58 51.84
C MET A 1 -3.28 7.90 51.93
N SER A 2 -2.61 9.05 51.92
CA SER A 2 -3.28 10.36 52.10
C SER A 2 -4.02 10.79 50.83
N LYS A 3 -5.14 11.52 50.95
CA LYS A 3 -5.90 12.06 49.80
C LYS A 3 -5.02 12.94 48.87
N LYS A 4 -4.01 13.63 49.43
CA LYS A 4 -3.02 14.39 48.64
C LYS A 4 -2.16 13.49 47.76
N ASN A 5 -1.77 12.31 48.24
CA ASN A 5 -0.90 11.39 47.50
C ASN A 5 -1.68 10.73 46.34
N ILE A 6 -2.98 10.47 46.53
CA ILE A 6 -3.86 9.96 45.47
C ILE A 6 -4.01 11.03 44.37
N LEU A 7 -4.28 12.29 44.73
CA LEU A 7 -4.42 13.37 43.76
C LEU A 7 -3.13 13.59 42.94
N ILE A 8 -1.97 13.63 43.61
CA ILE A 8 -0.67 13.79 42.93
C ILE A 8 -0.41 12.62 41.98
N SER A 9 -0.66 11.37 42.42
CA SER A 9 -0.46 10.19 41.57
C SER A 9 -1.36 10.21 40.34
N THR A 10 -2.62 10.63 40.48
CA THR A 10 -3.55 10.76 39.35
C THR A 10 -3.09 11.82 38.36
N VAL A 11 -2.65 13.00 38.83
CA VAL A 11 -2.14 14.07 37.95
C VAL A 11 -0.90 13.63 37.19
N VAL A 12 0.06 12.95 37.84
CA VAL A 12 1.26 12.42 37.18
C VAL A 12 0.89 11.37 36.13
N LEU A 13 -0.08 10.50 36.40
CA LEU A 13 -0.56 9.53 35.43
C LEU A 13 -1.21 10.20 34.21
N PHE A 14 -2.03 11.23 34.43
CA PHE A 14 -2.62 12.02 33.33
C PHE A 14 -1.55 12.71 32.48
N ILE A 15 -0.52 13.29 33.10
CA ILE A 15 0.60 13.90 32.37
C ILE A 15 1.39 12.83 31.60
N ALA A 16 1.67 11.67 32.21
CA ALA A 16 2.40 10.60 31.56
C ALA A 16 1.64 10.02 30.35
N ILE A 17 0.33 9.77 30.49
CA ILE A 17 -0.53 9.30 29.40
C ILE A 17 -0.68 10.38 28.33
N GLY A 18 -0.89 11.64 28.71
CA GLY A 18 -0.98 12.76 27.78
C GLY A 18 0.31 12.98 27.00
N SER A 19 1.46 12.85 27.67
CA SER A 19 2.77 12.92 27.03
C SER A 19 2.96 11.75 26.05
N LEU A 20 2.64 10.52 26.47
CA LEU A 20 2.77 9.33 25.63
C LEU A 20 1.90 9.41 24.37
N ALA A 21 0.66 9.89 24.51
CA ALA A 21 -0.23 10.15 23.38
C ALA A 21 0.34 11.24 22.45
N TYR A 22 0.87 12.34 23.00
CA TYR A 22 1.52 13.38 22.22
C TYR A 22 2.73 12.84 21.42
N PHE A 23 3.57 12.02 22.05
CA PHE A 23 4.72 11.37 21.39
C PHE A 23 4.32 10.39 20.30
N MET A 24 3.22 9.65 20.45
CA MET A 24 2.80 8.65 19.46
C MET A 24 2.00 9.24 18.28
N PHE A 25 1.23 10.30 18.53
CA PHE A 25 0.26 10.82 17.55
C PHE A 25 0.67 12.16 16.93
N ILE A 26 1.43 13.00 17.63
CA ILE A 26 1.71 14.39 17.21
C ILE A 26 3.15 14.57 16.70
N LEU A 27 4.14 13.89 17.29
CA LEU A 27 5.52 14.01 16.83
C LEU A 27 5.75 13.23 15.52
N PRO A 28 6.36 13.87 14.49
CA PRO A 28 6.67 13.19 13.24
C PRO A 28 7.65 12.03 13.48
N PRO A 29 7.51 10.91 12.77
CA PRO A 29 8.41 9.78 12.91
C PRO A 29 9.85 10.15 12.52
N LYS A 30 10.82 9.44 13.08
CA LYS A 30 12.24 9.58 12.71
C LYS A 30 12.49 9.26 11.23
N THR A 31 11.76 8.28 10.71
CA THR A 31 11.82 7.85 9.31
C THR A 31 10.43 7.87 8.72
N SER A 32 10.31 8.40 7.50
CA SER A 32 9.09 8.30 6.71
C SER A 32 8.74 6.84 6.47
N TYR A 33 7.46 6.51 6.53
CA TYR A 33 6.99 5.15 6.34
C TYR A 33 5.59 5.11 5.72
N ILE A 34 5.30 3.98 5.09
CA ILE A 34 3.96 3.57 4.68
C ILE A 34 3.62 2.25 5.37
N LYS A 35 2.37 2.11 5.79
CA LYS A 35 1.86 0.94 6.47
C LYS A 35 0.49 0.63 5.89
N MET A 36 0.33 -0.57 5.37
CA MET A 36 -1.00 -1.02 4.97
C MET A 36 -1.84 -1.40 6.21
N HIS A 37 -3.13 -1.16 6.13
CA HIS A 37 -4.13 -1.74 7.01
C HIS A 37 -5.17 -2.49 6.20
N LYS A 38 -5.70 -3.54 6.82
CA LYS A 38 -6.82 -4.27 6.26
C LYS A 38 -8.06 -3.39 6.35
N LEU A 39 -8.73 -3.16 5.22
CA LEU A 39 -10.03 -2.54 5.22
C LEU A 39 -11.06 -3.54 5.75
N ALA A 40 -12.02 -3.07 6.54
CA ALA A 40 -13.18 -3.88 6.88
C ALA A 40 -13.87 -4.26 5.56
N ALA A 41 -14.04 -5.57 5.32
CA ALA A 41 -14.75 -6.03 4.14
C ALA A 41 -16.19 -5.50 4.21
N THR A 42 -16.55 -4.62 3.29
CA THR A 42 -17.95 -4.28 3.07
C THR A 42 -18.56 -5.40 2.22
N GLU A 43 -19.66 -5.99 2.68
CA GLU A 43 -20.26 -7.20 2.09
C GLU A 43 -20.72 -7.04 0.62
N GLU A 44 -20.63 -5.84 0.04
CA GLU A 44 -21.27 -5.48 -1.24
C GLU A 44 -20.30 -5.17 -2.40
N SER A 45 -18.98 -5.21 -2.20
CA SER A 45 -18.02 -4.80 -3.24
C SER A 45 -17.20 -5.98 -3.80
N SER A 46 -17.33 -6.23 -5.11
CA SER A 46 -16.41 -7.10 -5.86
C SER A 46 -15.02 -6.46 -6.08
N ALA A 47 -14.84 -5.19 -5.70
CA ALA A 47 -13.57 -4.50 -5.80
C ALA A 47 -12.65 -4.89 -4.64
N HIS A 48 -11.41 -5.25 -4.99
CA HIS A 48 -10.33 -5.48 -4.04
C HIS A 48 -9.74 -4.13 -3.64
N MET A 49 -9.80 -3.80 -2.36
CA MET A 49 -9.33 -2.52 -1.84
C MET A 49 -8.25 -2.73 -0.78
N MET A 50 -7.14 -2.02 -0.95
CA MET A 50 -6.00 -2.01 -0.03
C MET A 50 -5.82 -0.61 0.55
N GLY A 51 -5.90 -0.47 1.88
CA GLY A 51 -5.75 0.81 2.57
C GLY A 51 -4.33 1.03 3.08
N PHE A 52 -3.77 2.21 2.87
CA PHE A 52 -2.41 2.56 3.24
C PHE A 52 -2.36 3.85 4.05
N ASP A 53 -1.90 3.75 5.29
CA ASP A 53 -1.47 4.90 6.08
C ASP A 53 -0.03 5.27 5.71
N TYR A 54 0.27 6.54 5.54
CA TYR A 54 1.65 7.01 5.48
C TYR A 54 1.92 8.07 6.54
N LYS A 55 3.15 8.10 7.05
CA LYS A 55 3.64 9.19 7.89
C LYS A 55 5.02 9.60 7.43
N LEU A 56 5.22 10.90 7.23
CA LEU A 56 6.51 11.45 6.83
C LEU A 56 7.27 12.01 8.02
N ASN A 57 8.59 11.92 7.97
CA ASN A 57 9.45 12.65 8.90
C ASN A 57 9.34 14.17 8.65
N LYS A 58 9.83 14.95 9.61
CA LYS A 58 9.74 16.42 9.58
C LYS A 58 10.33 17.06 8.31
N ASN A 59 11.40 16.47 7.74
CA ASN A 59 12.08 17.03 6.59
C ASN A 59 11.31 16.77 5.29
N ASP A 60 10.70 15.58 5.17
CA ASP A 60 10.00 15.15 3.96
C ASP A 60 8.62 15.83 3.85
N MET A 61 7.97 16.13 4.99
CA MET A 61 6.63 16.74 5.05
C MET A 61 6.45 18.03 4.23
N THR A 62 7.53 18.77 3.95
CA THR A 62 7.46 20.10 3.34
C THR A 62 7.97 20.15 1.90
N LYS A 63 8.50 19.02 1.40
CA LYS A 63 9.29 19.02 0.15
C LYS A 63 9.06 17.81 -0.72
N LYS A 64 8.41 16.77 -0.21
CA LYS A 64 8.27 15.50 -0.92
C LYS A 64 6.80 15.22 -1.21
N ALA A 65 6.57 14.48 -2.29
CA ALA A 65 5.32 13.80 -2.62
C ALA A 65 5.57 12.28 -2.64
N ILE A 66 4.51 11.48 -2.66
CA ILE A 66 4.62 10.02 -2.82
C ILE A 66 4.25 9.69 -4.26
N ALA A 67 5.20 9.11 -5.00
CA ALA A 67 4.90 8.50 -6.30
C ALA A 67 4.55 7.02 -6.10
N LEU A 68 3.41 6.61 -6.65
CA LEU A 68 2.92 5.24 -6.66
C LEU A 68 3.08 4.65 -8.05
N THR A 69 3.98 3.68 -8.17
CA THR A 69 4.21 2.93 -9.40
C THR A 69 3.46 1.60 -9.34
N LEU A 70 3.01 1.15 -10.51
CA LEU A 70 2.44 -0.17 -10.69
C LEU A 70 3.22 -0.90 -11.77
N GLU A 71 3.67 -2.11 -11.47
CA GLU A 71 4.28 -3.01 -12.44
C GLU A 71 3.41 -4.24 -12.64
N HIS A 72 3.33 -4.72 -13.88
CA HIS A 72 2.56 -5.88 -14.27
C HIS A 72 3.47 -6.98 -14.81
N TYR A 73 3.25 -8.19 -14.30
CA TYR A 73 3.94 -9.41 -14.68
C TYR A 73 2.92 -10.48 -15.05
N THR A 74 3.21 -11.27 -16.09
CA THR A 74 2.42 -12.45 -16.46
C THR A 74 3.34 -13.67 -16.42
N LYS A 75 2.99 -14.69 -15.64
CA LYS A 75 3.83 -15.90 -15.47
C LYS A 75 5.31 -15.56 -15.20
N GLY A 76 5.52 -14.55 -14.35
CA GLY A 76 6.83 -14.09 -13.92
C GLY A 76 7.64 -13.30 -14.96
N GLU A 77 7.08 -13.05 -16.15
CA GLU A 77 7.66 -12.16 -17.13
C GLU A 77 7.16 -10.74 -16.91
N TYR A 78 8.08 -9.76 -16.89
CA TYR A 78 7.73 -8.36 -16.86
C TYR A 78 7.01 -7.96 -18.16
N ILE A 79 5.83 -7.35 -18.02
CA ILE A 79 5.03 -6.87 -19.14
C ILE A 79 5.21 -5.37 -19.33
N LYS A 80 4.92 -4.60 -18.28
CA LYS A 80 4.99 -3.13 -18.31
C LYS A 80 5.00 -2.50 -16.93
N SER A 81 5.40 -1.24 -16.89
CA SER A 81 5.17 -0.30 -15.79
C SER A 81 4.14 0.72 -16.25
N PHE A 82 3.26 1.11 -15.34
CA PHE A 82 2.28 2.17 -15.58
C PHE A 82 2.89 3.52 -15.19
N GLU A 83 2.32 4.59 -15.76
CA GLU A 83 2.69 5.96 -15.38
C GLU A 83 2.41 6.20 -13.89
N PRO A 84 3.37 6.75 -13.11
CA PRO A 84 3.18 6.89 -11.68
C PRO A 84 2.02 7.82 -11.31
N VAL A 85 1.24 7.42 -10.31
CA VAL A 85 0.26 8.31 -9.67
C VAL A 85 0.95 9.07 -8.55
N ILE A 86 0.89 10.40 -8.59
CA ILE A 86 1.52 11.26 -7.57
C ILE A 86 0.47 11.67 -6.53
N ILE A 87 0.77 11.39 -5.25
CA ILE A 87 0.00 11.87 -4.11
C ILE A 87 0.80 12.97 -3.41
N THR A 88 0.26 14.19 -3.43
CA THR A 88 0.83 15.32 -2.71
C THR A 88 0.66 15.11 -1.20
N VAL A 89 1.71 15.37 -0.42
CA VAL A 89 1.76 14.99 1.01
C VAL A 89 0.77 15.76 1.88
N SER A 90 0.32 16.93 1.44
CA SER A 90 -0.74 17.70 2.10
C SER A 90 -2.12 17.06 2.02
N GLU A 91 -2.30 16.02 1.20
CA GLU A 91 -3.63 15.58 0.78
C GLU A 91 -4.28 14.48 1.63
N ALA A 92 -3.58 13.75 2.49
CA ALA A 92 -4.15 12.90 3.57
C ALA A 92 -3.06 11.98 4.08
N ASN A 93 -2.96 11.66 5.37
CA ASN A 93 -2.05 10.59 5.85
C ASN A 93 -2.52 9.17 5.48
N TYR A 94 -3.37 9.04 4.46
CA TYR A 94 -4.08 7.83 4.08
C TYR A 94 -4.47 7.86 2.59
N PHE A 95 -4.32 6.73 1.91
CA PHE A 95 -4.91 6.48 0.60
C PHE A 95 -5.34 5.02 0.45
N THR A 96 -6.21 4.74 -0.51
CA THR A 96 -6.60 3.39 -0.92
C THR A 96 -6.17 3.11 -2.35
N ILE A 97 -5.70 1.90 -2.60
CA ILE A 97 -5.59 1.34 -3.95
C ILE A 97 -6.78 0.41 -4.14
N SER A 98 -7.52 0.60 -5.23
CA SER A 98 -8.70 -0.18 -5.58
C SER A 98 -8.52 -0.83 -6.94
N VAL A 99 -8.83 -2.12 -7.00
CA VAL A 99 -8.92 -2.89 -8.24
C VAL A 99 -10.33 -3.41 -8.40
N SER A 100 -11.06 -2.82 -9.34
CA SER A 100 -12.47 -3.10 -9.56
C SER A 100 -12.64 -3.90 -10.85
N PRO A 101 -13.24 -5.10 -10.82
CA PRO A 101 -13.57 -5.82 -12.04
C PRO A 101 -14.72 -5.07 -12.72
N VAL A 102 -14.50 -4.63 -13.96
CA VAL A 102 -15.52 -3.93 -14.77
C VAL A 102 -16.12 -4.85 -15.83
N GLU A 103 -15.36 -5.84 -16.30
CA GLU A 103 -15.83 -6.93 -17.16
C GLU A 103 -15.13 -8.23 -16.76
N LYS A 104 -15.53 -9.35 -17.37
CA LYS A 104 -15.01 -10.69 -17.06
C LYS A 104 -13.49 -10.82 -17.19
N ASN A 105 -12.87 -10.00 -18.03
CA ASN A 105 -11.43 -9.97 -18.28
C ASN A 105 -10.84 -8.56 -18.15
N ARG A 106 -11.55 -7.60 -17.53
CA ARG A 106 -11.09 -6.20 -17.48
C ARG A 106 -11.21 -5.62 -16.08
N VAL A 107 -10.16 -4.95 -15.65
CA VAL A 107 -10.11 -4.27 -14.35
C VAL A 107 -9.87 -2.78 -14.50
N TYR A 108 -10.45 -2.01 -13.58
CA TYR A 108 -10.17 -0.59 -13.38
C TYR A 108 -9.28 -0.43 -12.15
N LEU A 109 -8.18 0.32 -12.31
CA LEU A 109 -7.16 0.50 -11.29
C LEU A 109 -7.14 1.95 -10.84
N SER A 110 -7.42 2.19 -9.56
CA SER A 110 -7.48 3.55 -9.01
C SER A 110 -6.80 3.69 -7.65
N VAL A 111 -6.34 4.90 -7.42
CA VAL A 111 -5.82 5.40 -6.16
C VAL A 111 -6.77 6.49 -5.68
N ARG A 112 -7.20 6.41 -4.42
CA ARG A 112 -8.07 7.41 -3.81
C ARG A 112 -7.48 7.90 -2.51
N ASN A 113 -7.39 9.21 -2.34
CA ASN A 113 -7.15 9.84 -1.05
C ASN A 113 -8.43 10.57 -0.59
N GLN A 114 -8.36 11.35 0.48
CA GLN A 114 -9.56 12.01 1.02
C GLN A 114 -10.13 13.12 0.10
N TYR A 115 -9.36 13.60 -0.89
CA TYR A 115 -9.72 14.71 -1.76
C TYR A 115 -9.86 14.32 -3.24
N THR A 116 -9.07 13.37 -3.72
CA THR A 116 -8.96 13.02 -5.13
C THR A 116 -9.07 11.52 -5.37
N THR A 117 -9.53 11.17 -6.56
CA THR A 117 -9.41 9.82 -7.13
C THR A 117 -8.64 9.94 -8.42
N SER A 118 -7.56 9.19 -8.52
CA SER A 118 -6.68 9.11 -9.68
C SER A 118 -6.67 7.66 -10.17
N SER A 119 -6.34 7.46 -11.43
CA SER A 119 -6.14 6.14 -12.03
C SER A 119 -4.74 6.07 -12.62
N TRP A 120 -4.18 4.85 -12.67
CA TRP A 120 -2.99 4.61 -13.48
C TRP A 120 -3.38 4.60 -14.95
N GLU A 121 -2.57 5.18 -15.83
CA GLU A 121 -2.80 5.09 -17.27
C GLU A 121 -2.05 3.91 -17.90
N PRO A 122 -2.71 3.06 -18.72
CA PRO A 122 -4.13 3.10 -19.05
C PRO A 122 -5.04 2.74 -17.86
N SER A 123 -6.11 3.52 -17.67
CA SER A 123 -7.09 3.38 -16.56
C SER A 123 -7.73 1.98 -16.47
N PHE A 124 -7.78 1.27 -17.59
CA PHE A 124 -8.29 -0.10 -17.67
C PHE A 124 -7.21 -1.05 -18.16
N VAL A 125 -7.19 -2.25 -17.58
CA VAL A 125 -6.31 -3.33 -18.03
C VAL A 125 -7.16 -4.50 -18.46
N GLU A 126 -6.99 -4.89 -19.72
CA GLU A 126 -7.61 -6.06 -20.30
C GLU A 126 -6.68 -7.26 -20.22
N HIS A 127 -7.21 -8.36 -19.70
CA HIS A 127 -6.58 -9.65 -19.58
C HIS A 127 -6.95 -10.54 -20.75
N LYS A 128 -5.98 -11.37 -21.17
CA LYS A 128 -6.20 -12.35 -22.24
C LYS A 128 -7.23 -13.43 -21.86
N HIS A 129 -7.38 -13.71 -20.57
CA HIS A 129 -8.24 -14.75 -20.04
C HIS A 129 -9.26 -14.17 -19.05
N GLN A 130 -10.40 -14.84 -18.91
CA GLN A 130 -11.38 -14.50 -17.90
C GLN A 130 -10.77 -14.65 -16.50
N MET A 131 -11.04 -13.67 -15.64
CA MET A 131 -10.64 -13.70 -14.25
C MET A 131 -11.51 -14.70 -13.48
N ALA A 132 -10.86 -15.64 -12.78
CA ALA A 132 -11.53 -16.58 -11.90
C ALA A 132 -11.60 -16.06 -10.46
N SER A 133 -10.54 -15.40 -10.00
CA SER A 133 -10.49 -14.74 -8.69
C SER A 133 -9.38 -13.69 -8.65
N MET A 134 -9.40 -12.86 -7.63
CA MET A 134 -8.39 -11.87 -7.33
C MET A 134 -7.94 -12.07 -5.88
N ILE A 135 -6.63 -11.99 -5.65
CA ILE A 135 -6.02 -12.21 -4.34
C ILE A 135 -5.05 -11.07 -4.10
N ASP A 136 -5.47 -10.09 -3.32
CA ASP A 136 -4.61 -9.02 -2.85
C ASP A 136 -3.83 -9.46 -1.61
N ASN A 137 -2.60 -8.97 -1.50
CA ASN A 137 -1.84 -9.20 -0.29
C ASN A 137 -0.82 -8.11 0.00
N VAL A 138 -0.45 -8.09 1.26
CA VAL A 138 0.35 -7.04 1.87
C VAL A 138 1.78 -7.49 1.98
N VAL A 139 2.67 -6.54 1.75
CA VAL A 139 4.02 -6.59 2.29
C VAL A 139 3.98 -6.15 3.76
N THR A 140 3.61 -7.05 4.68
CA THR A 140 3.27 -6.68 6.07
C THR A 140 4.33 -5.83 6.76
N GLY A 141 3.87 -4.82 7.51
CA GLY A 141 4.69 -4.00 8.41
C GLY A 141 4.70 -2.53 8.03
N LYS A 142 5.53 -1.75 8.74
CA LYS A 142 5.91 -0.40 8.31
C LYS A 142 7.04 -0.56 7.30
N THR A 143 6.80 -0.13 6.06
CA THR A 143 7.84 -0.04 5.03
C THR A 143 8.41 1.36 5.08
N SER A 144 9.72 1.50 5.29
CA SER A 144 10.38 2.79 5.25
C SER A 144 10.26 3.39 3.85
N LEU A 145 9.75 4.61 3.79
CA LEU A 145 9.71 5.39 2.56
C LEU A 145 11.05 6.12 2.40
N SER A 146 11.57 6.09 1.18
CA SER A 146 12.81 6.75 0.80
C SER A 146 12.72 7.19 -0.65
N GLU A 147 13.77 7.84 -1.17
CA GLU A 147 13.87 8.16 -2.60
C GLU A 147 14.05 6.90 -3.47
N LYS A 148 14.43 5.77 -2.86
CA LYS A 148 14.39 4.46 -3.53
C LYS A 148 12.98 3.89 -3.48
N GLU A 149 12.63 3.25 -4.58
CA GLU A 149 11.35 2.59 -4.75
C GLU A 149 11.26 1.32 -3.89
N VAL A 150 10.12 1.16 -3.23
CA VAL A 150 9.86 0.06 -2.29
C VAL A 150 8.52 -0.59 -2.59
N VAL A 151 8.46 -1.93 -2.54
CA VAL A 151 7.21 -2.67 -2.71
C VAL A 151 6.33 -2.49 -1.48
N ILE A 152 5.08 -2.05 -1.70
CA ILE A 152 4.09 -1.79 -0.64
C ILE A 152 2.96 -2.82 -0.61
N GLY A 153 2.70 -3.50 -1.73
CA GLY A 153 1.66 -4.52 -1.85
C GLY A 153 1.71 -5.22 -3.20
N TYR A 154 0.87 -6.23 -3.37
CA TYR A 154 0.65 -6.85 -4.67
C TYR A 154 -0.78 -7.36 -4.81
N LEU A 155 -1.21 -7.51 -6.05
CA LEU A 155 -2.45 -8.17 -6.43
C LEU A 155 -2.13 -9.30 -7.40
N ASN A 156 -2.65 -10.49 -7.13
CA ASN A 156 -2.62 -11.62 -8.05
C ASN A 156 -4.01 -11.84 -8.63
N ILE A 157 -4.14 -11.80 -9.95
CA ILE A 157 -5.36 -12.17 -10.66
C ILE A 157 -5.16 -13.59 -11.19
N VAL A 158 -6.01 -14.51 -10.76
CA VAL A 158 -5.94 -15.92 -11.17
C VAL A 158 -6.94 -16.22 -12.27
N THR A 159 -6.50 -16.97 -13.27
CA THR A 159 -7.30 -17.35 -14.44
C THR A 159 -7.98 -18.72 -14.26
N SER A 160 -7.58 -19.46 -13.23
CA SER A 160 -8.19 -20.72 -12.79
C SER A 160 -8.13 -20.83 -11.27
N THR A 161 -9.20 -21.37 -10.65
CA THR A 161 -9.20 -21.72 -9.22
C THR A 161 -8.57 -23.10 -8.97
N GLN A 162 -8.35 -23.88 -10.02
CA GLN A 162 -7.81 -25.24 -9.92
C GLN A 162 -6.31 -25.18 -9.66
N GLY A 163 -5.89 -25.64 -8.48
CA GLY A 163 -4.50 -25.55 -8.04
C GLY A 163 -4.14 -24.27 -7.28
N MET A 164 -5.13 -23.54 -6.73
CA MET A 164 -4.91 -22.59 -5.61
C MET A 164 -4.44 -23.34 -4.35
N LEU A 165 -3.33 -24.08 -4.46
CA LEU A 165 -2.65 -24.76 -3.38
C LEU A 165 -1.83 -23.71 -2.63
N ASP A 166 -2.43 -23.17 -1.59
CA ASP A 166 -1.85 -23.06 -0.25
C ASP A 166 -0.36 -22.67 -0.14
N SER A 167 0.09 -21.72 -0.97
CA SER A 167 1.36 -21.06 -0.72
C SER A 167 1.14 -20.08 0.43
N SER A 168 1.80 -20.29 1.56
CA SER A 168 1.64 -19.40 2.71
C SER A 168 1.86 -17.96 2.26
N VAL A 169 0.93 -17.08 2.66
CA VAL A 169 0.93 -15.64 2.34
C VAL A 169 2.32 -15.01 2.52
N ASP A 170 3.08 -15.48 3.51
CA ASP A 170 4.43 -15.02 3.81
C ASP A 170 5.48 -15.44 2.77
N GLN A 171 5.35 -16.61 2.14
CA GLN A 171 6.24 -17.02 1.03
C GLN A 171 6.00 -16.17 -0.20
N ASN A 172 4.74 -15.93 -0.58
CA ASN A 172 4.40 -15.05 -1.70
C ASN A 172 4.92 -13.63 -1.47
N ARG A 173 4.77 -13.12 -0.24
CA ARG A 173 5.33 -11.83 0.16
C ARG A 173 6.84 -11.74 -0.05
N LYS A 174 7.59 -12.74 0.41
CA LYS A 174 9.06 -12.76 0.24
C LYS A 174 9.43 -12.69 -1.23
N LEU A 175 8.74 -13.45 -2.08
CA LEU A 175 8.99 -13.46 -3.53
C LEU A 175 8.69 -12.11 -4.19
N VAL A 176 7.58 -11.46 -3.84
CA VAL A 176 7.20 -10.15 -4.41
C VAL A 176 8.11 -9.03 -3.88
N LYS A 177 8.52 -9.05 -2.59
CA LYS A 177 9.53 -8.12 -2.07
C LYS A 177 10.85 -8.19 -2.85
N GLU A 178 11.20 -9.36 -3.34
CA GLU A 178 12.42 -9.65 -4.10
C GLU A 178 12.22 -9.54 -5.61
N ALA A 179 11.05 -9.08 -6.09
CA ALA A 179 10.80 -8.85 -7.51
C ALA A 179 11.79 -7.84 -8.13
N ASP A 180 12.42 -7.01 -7.29
CA ASP A 180 13.47 -6.05 -7.67
C ASP A 180 14.88 -6.67 -7.80
N GLY A 181 14.99 -7.97 -8.17
CA GLY A 181 16.30 -8.59 -8.34
C GLY A 181 16.40 -10.12 -8.44
N LYS A 182 15.30 -10.90 -8.43
CA LYS A 182 15.36 -12.36 -8.65
C LYS A 182 14.61 -12.85 -9.89
N THR A 183 15.10 -13.97 -10.41
CA THR A 183 14.79 -14.65 -11.68
C THR A 183 13.31 -14.93 -11.91
N LYS A 184 12.86 -14.73 -13.17
CA LYS A 184 11.52 -15.05 -13.73
C LYS A 184 10.84 -16.30 -13.11
N GLN A 185 11.61 -17.34 -12.79
CA GLN A 185 11.12 -18.61 -12.24
C GLN A 185 10.29 -18.47 -10.95
N SER A 186 10.67 -17.59 -10.02
CA SER A 186 9.97 -17.49 -8.73
C SER A 186 8.60 -16.81 -8.84
N LEU A 187 8.46 -15.92 -9.81
CA LEU A 187 7.20 -15.22 -10.10
C LEU A 187 6.33 -16.00 -11.09
N ALA A 188 6.86 -17.06 -11.72
CA ALA A 188 6.15 -17.86 -12.74
C ALA A 188 4.87 -18.56 -12.23
N LYS A 189 4.73 -18.69 -10.91
CA LYS A 189 3.53 -19.25 -10.28
C LYS A 189 2.32 -18.30 -10.26
N PHE A 190 2.53 -17.01 -10.54
CA PHE A 190 1.44 -16.04 -10.62
C PHE A 190 0.99 -15.95 -12.08
N ASP A 191 -0.31 -16.14 -12.32
CA ASP A 191 -0.89 -15.98 -13.65
C ASP A 191 -0.71 -14.53 -14.10
N GLU A 192 -1.24 -13.59 -13.32
CA GLU A 192 -1.18 -12.15 -13.55
C GLU A 192 -0.86 -11.47 -12.22
N LEU A 193 0.35 -10.93 -12.07
CA LEU A 193 0.82 -10.29 -10.86
C LEU A 193 0.99 -8.79 -11.09
N TYR A 194 0.34 -8.00 -10.24
CA TYR A 194 0.51 -6.57 -10.13
C TYR A 194 1.28 -6.24 -8.86
N VAL A 195 2.39 -5.51 -8.99
CA VAL A 195 3.24 -5.12 -7.88
C VAL A 195 3.10 -3.61 -7.67
N PHE A 196 2.63 -3.22 -6.49
CA PHE A 196 2.49 -1.83 -6.10
C PHE A 196 3.78 -1.37 -5.41
N LYS A 197 4.36 -0.30 -5.92
CA LYS A 197 5.59 0.29 -5.40
C LYS A 197 5.36 1.75 -5.02
N ALA A 198 6.14 2.24 -4.05
CA ALA A 198 6.11 3.63 -3.62
C ALA A 198 7.53 4.19 -3.50
N LYS A 199 7.67 5.49 -3.78
CA LYS A 199 8.91 6.24 -3.49
C LYS A 199 8.57 7.67 -3.09
N LEU A 200 9.44 8.28 -2.29
CA LEU A 200 9.42 9.72 -2.06
C LEU A 200 10.06 10.41 -3.26
N ILE A 201 9.36 11.38 -3.82
CA ILE A 201 9.84 12.27 -4.88
C ILE A 201 9.80 13.70 -4.36
N ASP A 202 10.59 14.61 -4.94
CA ASP A 202 10.42 16.03 -4.64
C ASP A 202 9.08 16.55 -5.18
N ASP A 203 8.36 17.32 -4.37
CA ASP A 203 7.06 17.94 -4.68
C ASP A 203 7.17 19.00 -5.81
N LYS A 204 8.39 19.24 -6.31
CA LYS A 204 8.70 20.16 -7.41
C LYS A 204 8.59 19.50 -8.79
N ILE A 205 7.86 18.40 -8.95
CA ILE A 205 7.53 17.95 -10.30
C ILE A 205 6.56 18.98 -10.88
N ASN A 206 7.14 19.83 -11.73
CA ASN A 206 6.56 21.04 -12.30
C ASN A 206 5.12 20.85 -12.79
N LYS A 207 4.26 21.81 -12.44
CA LYS A 207 3.08 22.17 -13.26
C LYS A 207 3.51 22.60 -14.65
#